data_AF-A0A357SYX6-F1
#
_entry.id   AF-A0A357SYX6-F1
#
_cell.length_a   1.000
_cell.length_b   1.000
_cell.length_c   1.000
_cell.angle_alpha   90.00
_cell.angle_beta   90.00
_cell.angle_gamma   90.00
#
_symmetry.space_group_name_H-M   'P 1'
#
loop_
_entity.id
_entity.type
_entity.pdbx_description
1 polymer ?
#
loop_
_entity_poly.entity_id
_entity_poly.type
_entity_poly.pdbx_seq_one_letter_code
_entity_poly.pdbx_strand_id
1 'polypeptide(L)'
;MKQIKVKASKRDLDKKISQYVFDNKNFVCRNAEDDYHVVNEQNGLVAYIQVPHYSTNLSTAWEIVKKIKQMLLPDGDYFEFELHTFGDLCVAIFKHPLSTGLGDEIFPYWYEGRAYNPAEAICQAALKIKEAE
;
A
#
# COMPACT_ATOMS: atom_id res chain seq x y z
N MET A 1 -21.33 -4.38 27.44
CA MET A 1 -19.94 -4.55 26.94
C MET A 1 -19.41 -3.17 26.56
N LYS A 2 -18.35 -2.68 27.19
CA LYS A 2 -17.72 -1.41 26.82
C LYS A 2 -16.95 -1.62 25.51
N GLN A 3 -17.36 -0.94 24.44
CA GLN A 3 -16.54 -0.82 23.24
C GLN A 3 -15.23 -0.15 23.65
N ILE A 4 -14.14 -0.90 23.61
CA ILE A 4 -12.80 -0.35 23.73
C ILE A 4 -12.58 0.42 22.43
N LYS A 5 -12.63 1.76 22.49
CA LYS A 5 -12.15 2.62 21.41
C LYS A 5 -10.65 2.36 21.27
N VAL A 6 -10.29 1.46 20.36
CA VAL A 6 -8.89 1.24 19.96
C VAL A 6 -8.41 2.55 19.35
N LYS A 7 -7.42 3.20 19.98
CA LYS A 7 -6.72 4.35 19.37
C LYS A 7 -6.21 3.88 18.00
N ALA A 8 -6.45 4.66 16.96
CA ALA A 8 -5.83 4.49 15.64
C ALA A 8 -4.34 4.16 15.84
N SER A 9 -3.89 3.01 15.33
CA SER A 9 -2.51 2.57 15.50
C SER A 9 -1.62 3.51 14.69
N LYS A 10 -0.42 3.81 15.20
CA LYS A 10 0.62 4.52 14.43
C LYS A 10 1.00 3.78 13.12
N ARG A 11 0.54 2.52 12.95
CA ARG A 11 0.79 1.63 11.81
C ARG A 11 -0.44 1.44 10.90
N ASP A 12 -1.48 2.27 11.03
CA ASP A 12 -2.73 2.08 10.26
C ASP A 12 -2.49 2.06 8.74
N LEU A 13 -1.57 2.88 8.24
CA LEU A 13 -1.18 2.87 6.82
C LEU A 13 -0.56 1.53 6.40
N ASP A 14 0.33 0.97 7.23
CA ASP A 14 0.97 -0.32 6.95
C ASP A 14 -0.02 -1.48 6.97
N LYS A 15 -0.99 -1.45 7.89
CA LYS A 15 -2.09 -2.42 7.92
C LYS A 15 -2.92 -2.36 6.66
N LYS A 16 -3.31 -1.16 6.23
CA LYS A 16 -4.09 -0.96 5.00
C LYS A 16 -3.32 -1.49 3.79
N ILE A 17 -2.03 -1.22 3.69
CA ILE A 17 -1.19 -1.80 2.63
C ILE A 17 -1.19 -3.33 2.69
N SER A 18 -0.90 -3.90 3.86
CA SER A 18 -0.92 -5.35 4.06
C SER A 18 -2.27 -5.95 3.63
N GLN A 19 -3.37 -5.29 3.98
CA GLN A 19 -4.73 -5.74 3.69
C GLN A 19 -5.09 -5.64 2.22
N TYR A 20 -4.86 -4.48 1.60
CA TYR A 20 -5.43 -4.15 0.30
C TYR A 20 -4.47 -4.38 -0.87
N VAL A 21 -3.16 -4.34 -0.64
CA VAL A 21 -2.15 -4.60 -1.69
C VAL A 21 -1.70 -6.06 -1.66
N PHE A 22 -1.59 -6.65 -0.47
CA PHE A 22 -1.10 -8.01 -0.26
C PHE A 22 -2.19 -9.01 0.18
N ASP A 23 -3.46 -8.60 0.20
CA ASP A 23 -4.62 -9.45 0.53
C ASP A 23 -4.56 -10.14 1.90
N ASN A 24 -3.81 -9.57 2.86
CA ASN A 24 -3.74 -10.11 4.22
C ASN A 24 -4.94 -9.64 5.05
N LYS A 25 -6.00 -10.46 5.12
CA LYS A 25 -7.31 -10.03 5.67
C LYS A 25 -7.45 -10.13 7.19
N ASN A 26 -6.66 -10.98 7.85
CA ASN A 26 -6.80 -11.26 9.28
C ASN A 26 -5.68 -10.59 10.06
N PHE A 27 -6.01 -9.74 11.04
CA PHE A 27 -5.03 -9.06 11.88
C PHE A 27 -5.27 -9.34 13.36
N VAL A 28 -4.17 -9.45 14.11
CA VAL A 28 -4.18 -9.57 15.57
C VAL A 28 -3.17 -8.58 16.14
N CYS A 29 -3.64 -7.73 17.05
CA CYS A 29 -2.77 -6.88 17.87
C CYS A 29 -2.37 -7.71 19.10
N ARG A 30 -1.12 -8.16 19.19
CA ARG A 30 -0.65 -8.88 20.38
C ARG A 30 -0.18 -7.91 21.48
N ASN A 31 0.44 -6.79 21.09
CA ASN A 31 0.93 -5.75 21.98
C ASN A 31 0.54 -4.34 21.47
N ALA A 32 0.81 -3.28 22.23
CA ALA A 32 0.47 -1.90 21.85
C ALA A 32 1.28 -1.36 20.65
N GLU A 33 2.36 -2.03 20.26
CA GLU A 33 3.33 -1.54 19.27
C GLU A 33 3.43 -2.42 18.00
N ASP A 34 3.06 -3.70 18.10
CA ASP A 34 3.22 -4.67 17.03
C ASP A 34 1.88 -5.22 16.52
N ASP A 35 1.68 -5.00 15.23
CA ASP A 35 0.54 -5.46 14.47
C ASP A 35 0.95 -6.68 13.64
N TYR A 36 0.23 -7.78 13.77
CA TYR A 36 0.49 -9.03 13.04
C TYR A 36 -0.68 -9.34 12.12
N HIS A 37 -0.40 -9.91 10.95
CA HIS A 37 -1.41 -10.60 10.17
C HIS A 37 -1.31 -12.11 10.40
N VAL A 38 -2.47 -12.76 10.34
CA VAL A 38 -2.62 -14.20 10.57
C VAL A 38 -2.68 -14.90 9.23
N VAL A 39 -1.72 -15.80 9.00
CA VAL A 39 -1.73 -16.69 7.86
C VAL A 39 -2.07 -18.10 8.36
N ASN A 40 -3.13 -18.69 7.82
CA ASN A 40 -3.46 -20.10 8.03
C ASN A 40 -2.85 -20.87 6.87
N GLU A 41 -1.56 -21.17 6.98
CA GLU A 41 -0.89 -22.04 6.02
C GLU A 41 -1.25 -23.47 6.41
N GLN A 42 -2.01 -24.13 5.55
CA GLN A 42 -2.21 -25.58 5.43
C GLN A 42 -1.96 -26.42 6.71
N ASN A 43 -3.02 -27.08 7.19
CA ASN A 43 -3.04 -28.02 8.33
C ASN A 43 -3.39 -27.42 9.71
N GLY A 44 -4.02 -26.24 9.75
CA GLY A 44 -4.55 -25.67 11.00
C GLY A 44 -3.50 -25.03 11.90
N LEU A 45 -2.28 -24.82 11.39
CA LEU A 45 -1.24 -24.04 12.05
C LEU A 45 -1.47 -22.55 11.77
N VAL A 46 -1.63 -21.78 12.85
CA VAL A 46 -1.82 -20.34 12.81
C VAL A 46 -0.46 -19.67 12.89
N ALA A 47 0.04 -19.15 11.77
CA ALA A 47 1.25 -18.35 11.72
C ALA A 47 0.92 -16.87 11.93
N TYR A 48 1.74 -16.19 12.73
CA TYR A 48 1.64 -14.75 12.98
C TYR A 48 2.83 -14.08 12.33
N ILE A 49 2.58 -13.30 11.27
CA ILE A 49 3.63 -12.57 10.56
C ILE A 49 3.48 -11.10 10.91
N GLN A 50 4.57 -10.48 11.34
CA GLN A 50 4.57 -9.05 11.66
C GLN A 50 4.22 -8.26 10.41
N VAL A 51 3.35 -7.25 10.54
CA VAL A 51 3.06 -6.31 9.46
C VAL A 51 4.35 -5.54 9.15
N PRO A 52 4.88 -5.61 7.92
CA PRO A 52 6.08 -4.88 7.56
C PRO A 52 5.92 -3.36 7.66
N HIS A 53 7.03 -2.66 7.89
CA HIS A 53 7.08 -1.20 8.04
C HIS A 53 7.00 -0.46 6.70
N TYR A 54 5.94 -0.71 5.94
CA TYR A 54 5.76 -0.21 4.57
C TYR A 54 5.90 1.31 4.44
N SER A 55 5.31 2.08 5.34
CA SER A 55 5.28 3.55 5.28
C SER A 55 6.54 4.23 5.78
N THR A 56 7.45 3.51 6.44
CA THR A 56 8.66 4.09 7.07
C THR A 56 9.96 3.48 6.56
N ASN A 57 9.93 2.27 6.01
CA ASN A 57 11.10 1.60 5.43
C ASN A 57 10.97 1.55 3.90
N LEU A 58 11.83 2.29 3.19
CA LEU A 58 11.82 2.36 1.74
C LEU A 58 12.07 1.00 1.07
N SER A 59 12.94 0.16 1.63
CA SER A 59 13.19 -1.18 1.09
C SER A 59 11.92 -2.03 1.12
N THR A 60 11.13 -1.91 2.18
CA THR A 60 9.84 -2.61 2.30
C THR A 60 8.79 -1.99 1.38
N ALA A 61 8.78 -0.66 1.23
CA ALA A 61 7.90 0.04 0.31
C ALA A 61 8.10 -0.39 -1.16
N TRP A 62 9.32 -0.74 -1.56
CA TRP A 62 9.59 -1.25 -2.92
C TRP A 62 8.87 -2.56 -3.24
N GLU A 63 8.53 -3.39 -2.26
CA GLU A 63 7.72 -4.59 -2.49
C GLU A 63 6.30 -4.24 -2.94
N ILE A 64 5.75 -3.10 -2.50
CA ILE A 64 4.46 -2.57 -2.97
C ILE A 64 4.56 -2.23 -4.45
N VAL A 65 5.63 -1.54 -4.85
CA VAL A 65 5.84 -1.16 -6.25
C VAL A 65 5.92 -2.39 -7.13
N LYS A 66 6.71 -3.41 -6.72
CA LYS A 66 6.80 -4.68 -7.47
C LYS A 66 5.43 -5.34 -7.63
N LYS A 67 4.64 -5.40 -6.55
CA LYS A 67 3.31 -5.99 -6.54
C LYS A 67 2.34 -5.26 -7.47
N ILE A 68 2.31 -3.93 -7.44
CA ILE A 68 1.39 -3.12 -8.26
C ILE A 68 1.78 -3.14 -9.74
N LYS A 69 3.08 -3.11 -10.07
CA LYS A 69 3.54 -3.25 -11.46
C LYS A 69 3.19 -4.61 -12.09
N GLN A 70 2.75 -5.58 -11.30
CA GLN A 70 2.26 -6.89 -11.77
C GLN A 70 0.73 -6.97 -11.82
N MET A 71 0.03 -5.90 -11.43
CA MET A 71 -1.43 -5.82 -11.56
C MET A 71 -1.79 -5.44 -13.00
N LEU A 72 -2.72 -6.19 -13.58
CA LEU A 72 -3.26 -5.94 -14.91
C LEU A 72 -4.27 -4.79 -14.87
N LEU A 73 -4.14 -3.88 -15.82
CA LEU A 73 -5.14 -2.88 -16.14
C LEU A 73 -6.25 -3.52 -17.01
N PRO A 74 -7.46 -2.94 -17.06
CA PRO A 74 -8.58 -3.47 -17.85
C PRO A 74 -8.32 -3.65 -19.34
N ASP A 75 -7.39 -2.88 -19.92
CA ASP A 75 -6.93 -2.98 -21.31
C ASP A 75 -5.83 -4.03 -21.53
N GLY A 76 -5.34 -4.66 -20.45
CA GLY A 76 -4.33 -5.71 -20.50
C GLY A 76 -2.89 -5.23 -20.30
N ASP A 77 -2.67 -3.92 -20.17
CA ASP A 77 -1.36 -3.35 -19.82
C ASP A 77 -1.09 -3.47 -18.32
N TYR A 78 0.10 -3.04 -17.89
CA TYR A 78 0.53 -3.01 -16.49
C TYR A 78 0.86 -1.60 -16.05
N PHE A 79 0.72 -1.33 -14.75
CA PHE A 79 1.14 -0.04 -14.18
C PHE A 79 2.63 0.25 -14.39
N GLU A 80 2.93 1.49 -14.75
CA GLU A 80 4.23 2.11 -14.56
C GLU A 80 4.31 2.83 -13.22
N PHE A 81 5.55 3.06 -12.76
CA PHE A 81 5.82 3.70 -11.50
C PHE A 81 6.91 4.76 -11.64
N GLU A 82 6.67 5.92 -11.04
CA GLU A 82 7.63 7.00 -10.92
C GLU A 82 7.71 7.50 -9.46
N LEU A 83 8.90 7.92 -9.05
CA LEU A 83 9.13 8.57 -7.76
C LEU A 83 9.94 9.84 -7.98
N HIS A 84 9.34 10.98 -7.67
CA HIS A 84 9.92 12.31 -7.81
C HIS A 84 10.17 12.96 -6.45
N THR A 85 11.14 13.85 -6.39
CA THR A 85 11.44 14.64 -5.19
C THR A 85 11.49 16.13 -5.53
N PHE A 86 10.86 16.94 -4.69
CA PHE A 86 10.80 18.40 -4.80
C PHE A 86 11.18 19.00 -3.45
N GLY A 87 12.48 19.19 -3.23
CA GLY A 87 13.01 19.44 -1.88
C GLY A 87 12.71 18.23 -0.98
N ASP A 88 12.07 18.47 0.16
CA ASP A 88 11.70 17.42 1.11
C ASP A 88 10.41 16.67 0.71
N LEU A 89 9.65 17.18 -0.25
CA LEU A 89 8.41 16.55 -0.69
C LEU A 89 8.71 15.41 -1.68
N CYS A 90 8.24 14.21 -1.35
CA CYS A 90 8.26 13.04 -2.22
C CYS A 90 6.89 12.84 -2.89
N VAL A 91 6.90 12.55 -4.19
CA VAL A 91 5.70 12.30 -4.99
C VAL A 91 5.86 10.95 -5.70
N ALA A 92 5.04 9.97 -5.32
CA ALA A 92 5.01 8.65 -5.92
C ALA A 92 3.80 8.54 -6.84
N ILE A 93 3.99 8.02 -8.05
CA ILE A 93 2.94 7.94 -9.08
C ILE A 93 2.89 6.51 -9.62
N PHE A 94 1.71 5.90 -9.57
CA PHE A 94 1.37 4.73 -10.39
C PHE A 94 0.48 5.19 -11.53
N LYS A 95 0.84 4.86 -12.77
CA LYS A 95 0.08 5.30 -13.95
C LYS A 95 0.02 4.25 -15.05
N HIS A 96 -0.92 4.42 -15.97
CA HIS A 96 -0.87 3.71 -17.25
C HIS A 96 0.38 4.14 -18.05
N PRO A 97 1.10 3.21 -18.73
CA PRO A 97 2.33 3.52 -19.48
C PRO A 97 2.14 4.57 -20.57
N LEU A 98 0.97 4.58 -21.20
CA LEU A 98 0.61 5.53 -22.26
C LEU A 98 -0.08 6.80 -21.74
N SER A 99 -0.25 6.95 -20.42
CA SER A 99 -0.86 8.16 -19.85
C SER A 99 0.07 9.36 -20.04
N THR A 100 -0.49 10.46 -20.56
CA THR A 100 0.24 11.70 -20.82
C THR A 100 0.32 12.63 -19.60
N GLY A 101 -0.48 12.38 -18.57
CA GLY A 101 -0.51 13.22 -17.38
C GLY A 101 -1.75 13.03 -16.50
N LEU A 102 -1.77 13.75 -15.39
CA LEU A 102 -2.97 13.87 -14.55
C LEU A 102 -4.12 14.45 -15.38
N GLY A 103 -5.27 13.77 -15.39
CA GLY A 103 -6.46 14.20 -16.13
C GLY A 103 -6.54 13.67 -17.56
N ASP A 104 -5.72 12.69 -17.92
CA ASP A 104 -5.85 11.95 -19.19
C ASP A 104 -7.20 11.21 -19.23
N GLU A 105 -8.08 11.62 -20.15
CA GLU A 105 -9.42 11.03 -20.32
C GLU A 105 -9.39 9.65 -20.99
N ILE A 106 -8.31 9.33 -21.70
CA ILE A 106 -8.15 8.04 -22.41
C ILE A 106 -7.60 7.00 -21.43
N PHE A 107 -6.58 7.38 -20.65
CA PHE A 107 -5.96 6.51 -19.66
C PHE A 107 -6.13 7.10 -18.25
N PRO A 108 -7.30 6.90 -17.61
CA PRO A 108 -7.63 7.54 -16.33
C PRO A 108 -6.87 6.96 -15.12
N TYR A 109 -5.95 6.02 -15.33
CA TYR A 109 -5.13 5.40 -14.30
C TYR A 109 -3.95 6.32 -13.97
N TRP A 110 -4.17 7.27 -13.06
CA TRP A 110 -3.13 8.14 -12.49
C TRP A 110 -3.33 8.27 -10.98
N TYR A 111 -2.48 7.58 -10.22
CA TYR A 111 -2.60 7.50 -8.77
C TYR A 111 -1.36 8.06 -8.10
N GLU A 112 -1.54 9.19 -7.43
CA GLU A 112 -0.44 9.97 -6.87
C GLU A 112 -0.51 10.01 -5.34
N GLY A 113 0.61 9.71 -4.68
CA GLY A 113 0.80 9.86 -3.24
C GLY A 113 1.86 10.91 -2.93
N ARG A 114 1.64 11.73 -1.89
CA ARG A 114 2.53 12.84 -1.51
C ARG A 114 2.85 12.78 -0.03
N ALA A 115 4.14 12.71 0.30
CA ALA A 115 4.58 12.72 1.70
C ALA A 115 6.01 13.28 1.80
N TYR A 116 6.43 13.64 3.02
CA TYR A 116 7.82 14.03 3.31
C TYR A 116 8.75 12.82 3.52
N ASN A 117 8.28 11.64 3.13
CA ASN A 117 9.00 10.38 3.19
C ASN A 117 8.62 9.56 1.95
N PRO A 118 9.58 9.05 1.16
CA PRO A 118 9.28 8.30 -0.05
C PRO A 118 8.49 7.02 0.21
N ALA A 119 8.74 6.33 1.32
CA ALA A 119 8.03 5.10 1.68
C ALA A 119 6.53 5.36 1.93
N GLU A 120 6.23 6.46 2.61
CA GLU A 120 4.85 6.89 2.86
C GLU A 120 4.17 7.34 1.57
N ALA A 121 4.86 8.09 0.71
CA ALA A 121 4.32 8.53 -0.58
C ALA A 121 3.92 7.32 -1.45
N ILE A 122 4.75 6.29 -1.52
CA ILE A 122 4.45 5.02 -2.21
C ILE A 122 3.19 4.38 -1.63
N CYS A 123 3.09 4.27 -0.30
CA CYS A 123 1.93 3.65 0.35
C CYS A 123 0.63 4.42 0.05
N GLN A 124 0.68 5.76 0.09
CA GLN A 124 -0.49 6.57 -0.22
C GLN A 124 -0.94 6.41 -1.68
N ALA A 125 0.01 6.40 -2.63
CA ALA A 125 -0.30 6.20 -4.04
C ALA A 125 -0.94 4.81 -4.28
N ALA A 126 -0.38 3.78 -3.66
CA ALA A 126 -0.86 2.41 -3.73
C ALA A 126 -2.29 2.23 -3.22
N LEU A 127 -2.65 2.88 -2.10
CA LEU A 127 -4.00 2.77 -1.56
C LEU A 127 -5.06 3.40 -2.46
N LYS A 128 -4.73 4.49 -3.15
CA LYS A 128 -5.67 5.16 -4.08
C LYS A 128 -6.07 4.27 -5.25
N ILE A 129 -5.20 3.36 -5.69
CA ILE A 129 -5.54 2.36 -6.72
C ILE A 129 -6.72 1.51 -6.25
N LYS A 130 -6.67 1.06 -4.99
CA LYS A 130 -7.71 0.22 -4.39
C LYS A 130 -8.99 0.96 -4.02
N GLU A 131 -8.91 2.27 -3.80
CA GLU A 131 -10.11 3.11 -3.61
C GLU A 131 -10.84 3.41 -4.93
N ALA A 132 -10.21 3.13 -6.08
CA ALA A 132 -10.77 3.36 -7.41
C ALA A 132 -11.32 2.08 -8.09
N GLU A 133 -11.13 0.90 -7.48
CA GLU A 133 -11.79 -0.37 -7.84
C GLU A 133 -13.23 -0.41 -7.30
#